data_AF-A0A1M7V1B9-F1
#
_entry.id   AF-A0A1M7V1B9-F1
#
_cell.length_a   1.000
_cell.length_b   1.000
_cell.length_c   1.000
_cell.angle_alpha   90.00
_cell.angle_beta   90.00
_cell.angle_gamma   90.00
#
_symmetry.space_group_name_H-M   'P 1'
#
loop_
_entity.id
_entity.type
_entity.pdbx_description
1 polymer ?
#
loop_
_entity_poly.entity_id
_entity_poly.type
_entity_poly.pdbx_seq_one_letter_code
_entity_poly.pdbx_strand_id
1 'polypeptide(L)' 'MLRPVLALLEEDDAAELTAEYAAALRAAYPRRPDGTTLLPFRRVFAVGHAA' A
#
# COMPACT_ATOMS: atom_id res chain seq x y z
N MET A 1 -0.95 -1.26 -4.50
CA MET A 1 -0.24 -1.44 -5.79
C MET A 1 0.99 -2.29 -5.53
N LEU A 2 0.90 -3.60 -5.75
CA LEU A 2 2.02 -4.55 -5.61
C LEU A 2 2.31 -5.32 -6.91
N ARG A 3 1.65 -4.94 -8.02
CA ARG A 3 1.68 -5.69 -9.29
C ARG A 3 3.09 -6.02 -9.80
N PRO A 4 4.08 -5.11 -9.75
CA PRO A 4 5.44 -5.44 -10.19
C PRO A 4 6.15 -6.47 -9.31
N VAL A 5 5.83 -6.49 -8.01
CA VAL A 5 6.42 -7.46 -7.06
C VAL A 5 5.77 -8.83 -7.26
N LEU A 6 4.44 -8.87 -7.34
CA LEU A 6 3.70 -10.12 -7.54
C LEU A 6 4.01 -10.77 -8.90
N ALA A 7 4.33 -9.98 -9.93
CA ALA A 7 4.71 -10.49 -11.24
C ALA A 7 6.07 -11.23 -11.27
N LEU A 8 6.84 -11.17 -10.18
CA LEU A 8 8.12 -11.88 -10.05
C LEU A 8 8.00 -13.20 -9.26
N LEU A 9 6.79 -13.55 -8.81
CA LEU A 9 6.53 -14.70 -7.94
C LEU A 9 5.69 -15.74 -8.67
N GLU A 10 5.87 -17.01 -8.28
CA GLU A 10 4.92 -18.07 -8.61
C GLU A 10 3.58 -17.81 -7.87
N GLU A 11 2.50 -18.40 -8.36
CA GLU A 11 1.14 -18.12 -7.86
C GLU A 11 0.99 -18.39 -6.35
N ASP A 12 1.57 -19.50 -5.87
CA ASP A 12 1.50 -19.89 -4.46
C ASP A 12 2.26 -18.88 -3.56
N ASP A 13 3.45 -18.46 -3.97
CA ASP A 13 4.26 -17.45 -3.27
C ASP A 13 3.55 -16.08 -3.27
N ALA A 14 2.91 -15.73 -4.38
CA ALA A 14 2.13 -14.50 -4.49
C ALA A 14 0.91 -14.50 -3.54
N ALA A 15 0.24 -15.66 -3.39
CA ALA A 15 -0.88 -15.83 -2.48
C ALA A 15 -0.43 -15.74 -1.02
N GLU A 16 0.68 -16.39 -0.65
CA GLU A 16 1.28 -16.32 0.68
C GLU A 16 1.65 -14.87 1.05
N LEU A 17 2.43 -14.20 0.20
CA LEU A 17 2.82 -12.80 0.42
C LEU A 17 1.59 -11.89 0.57
N THR A 18 0.56 -12.10 -0.25
CA THR A 18 -0.66 -11.29 -0.20
C THR A 18 -1.40 -11.48 1.14
N ALA A 19 -1.48 -12.71 1.65
CA ALA A 19 -2.14 -13.01 2.91
C ALA A 19 -1.42 -12.34 4.09
N GLU A 20 -0.09 -12.48 4.17
CA GLU A 20 0.73 -11.88 5.21
C GLU A 20 0.71 -10.35 5.16
N TYR A 21 0.88 -9.79 3.96
CA TYR A 21 0.85 -8.35 3.76
C TYR A 21 -0.51 -7.74 4.13
N ALA A 22 -1.61 -8.42 3.80
CA ALA A 22 -2.95 -7.98 4.19
C ALA A 22 -3.13 -7.98 5.73
N ALA A 23 -2.56 -8.97 6.43
CA ALA A 23 -2.58 -8.99 7.89
C ALA A 23 -1.79 -7.82 8.48
N ALA A 24 -0.59 -7.55 7.96
CA ALA A 24 0.24 -6.41 8.37
C ALA A 24 -0.47 -5.07 8.14
N LEU A 25 -1.13 -4.91 6.99
CA LEU A 25 -1.90 -3.69 6.68
C LEU A 25 -3.06 -3.46 7.65
N ARG A 26 -3.80 -4.51 8.04
CA ARG A 26 -4.90 -4.38 9.02
C ARG A 26 -4.40 -3.93 10.40
N ALA A 27 -3.21 -4.38 10.80
CA ALA A 27 -2.57 -3.95 12.04
C ALA A 27 -2.07 -2.50 11.97
N ALA A 28 -1.42 -2.12 10.86
CA ALA A 28 -0.85 -0.79 10.67
C ALA A 28 -1.91 0.30 10.41
N TYR A 29 -3.02 -0.06 9.75
CA TYR A 29 -4.10 0.84 9.37
C TYR A 29 -5.44 0.32 9.91
N PRO A 30 -5.68 0.44 11.23
CA PRO A 30 -6.91 -0.02 11.84
C PRO A 30 -8.13 0.75 11.30
N ARG A 31 -9.26 0.05 11.24
CA ARG A 31 -10.55 0.64 10.85
C ARG A 31 -11.03 1.59 11.94
N ARG A 32 -11.51 2.76 11.54
CA ARG A 32 -12.06 3.79 12.43
C ARG A 32 -13.50 3.45 12.86
N PRO A 33 -14.03 4.13 13.90
CA PRO A 33 -15.40 3.92 14.36
C PRO A 33 -16.48 4.14 13.29
N ASP A 34 -16.21 5.01 12.31
CA ASP A 34 -17.08 5.28 11.15
C ASP A 34 -16.98 4.20 10.05
N GLY A 35 -16.16 3.18 10.25
CA GLY A 35 -15.96 2.10 9.31
C GLY A 35 -14.98 2.40 8.16
N THR A 36 -14.27 3.53 8.20
CA THR A 36 -13.25 3.88 7.21
C THR A 36 -11.85 3.42 7.62
N THR A 37 -10.93 3.30 6.66
CA THR A 37 -9.51 3.07 6.93
C THR A 37 -8.71 4.23 6.33
N LEU A 38 -7.93 4.94 7.15
CA LEU A 38 -7.10 6.04 6.66
C LEU A 38 -5.81 5.49 6.04
N LEU A 39 -5.57 5.79 4.77
CA LEU A 39 -4.29 5.56 4.10
C LEU A 39 -3.65 6.91 3.70
N PRO A 40 -2.57 7.35 4.38
CA PRO A 40 -1.94 8.64 4.10
C PRO A 40 -1.07 8.58 2.84
N PHE A 41 -1.30 9.50 1.90
CA PHE A 41 -0.44 9.71 0.74
C PHE A 41 0.39 10.98 0.93
N ARG A 42 1.70 10.83 1.06
CA ARG A 42 2.63 11.97 1.09
C ARG A 42 2.75 12.53 -0.33
N ARG A 43 2.49 13.82 -0.47
CA ARG A 43 2.56 14.54 -1.75
C ARG A 43 3.71 15.53 -1.70
N VAL A 44 4.54 15.54 -2.73
CA VAL A 44 5.61 16.53 -2.92
C VAL A 44 5.13 17.54 -3.95
N PHE A 45 5.30 18.82 -3.65
CA PHE A 45 5.01 19.92 -4.54
C PHE A 45 6.31 20.69 -4.78
N ALA A 46 6.61 21.00 -6.05
CA ALA A 46 7.79 21.76 -6.43
C ALA A 46 7.38 22.84 -7.44
N VAL A 47 7.86 24.06 -7.22
CA VAL A 47 7.60 25.21 -8.09
C VAL A 47 8.95 25.81 -8.46
N GLY A 48 9.21 25.96 -9.76
CA GLY A 48 10.40 26.60 -10.29
C GLY A 48 10.03 27.86 -11.08
N HIS A 49 10.91 28.86 -11.05
CA HIS A 49 10.83 30.05 -11.90
C HIS A 49 12.17 30.24 -12.59
N ALA A 50 12.13 30.42 -13.91
CA ALA A 50 13.28 30.86 -14.70
C ALA A 50 13.02 32.33 -15.09
N ALA A 51 14.05 33.16 -14.90
CA ALA A 51 14.03 34.57 -15.29
C ALA A 51 13.95 34.75 -16.81
#